data_AF-A0A9E3HZM1-F1
#
_entry.id   AF-A0A9E3HZM1-F1
#
_cell.length_a   1.000
_cell.length_b   1.000
_cell.length_c   1.000
_cell.angle_alpha   90.00
_cell.angle_beta   90.00
_cell.angle_gamma   90.00
#
_symmetry.space_group_name_H-M   'P 1'
#
loop_
_entity.id
_entity.type
_entity.pdbx_description
1 polymer ?
#
loop_
_entity_poly.entity_id
_entity_poly.type
_entity_poly.pdbx_seq_one_letter_code
_entity_poly.pdbx_strand_id
1 'polypeptide(L)'
;MQNIAVVDFDRTILNVDSLKYILIKEKLYLDPMLFAFGALLFGNIAFNRTKQKQLFVRNLFKKRLLLLINRLDKRKFDKYVEYFKNHLNHDLLRILNENYSKIFIVSASEATLIENVVSLQLNTFAVIANNMKHLENFETCWGINKVKFLQHKAGDEISLAFDVFTDSLDDRPLIMMSNRAFLVNKTKVQEIDKNTLKCF
;
A
#
# COMPACT_ATOMS: atom_id res chain seq x y z
N MET A 1 4.89 -16.82 -21.36
CA MET A 1 5.14 -16.75 -19.91
C MET A 1 4.29 -15.63 -19.34
N GLN A 2 3.73 -15.80 -18.15
CA GLN A 2 2.92 -14.76 -17.50
C GLN A 2 3.86 -13.78 -16.81
N ASN A 3 3.85 -12.50 -17.23
CA ASN A 3 4.63 -11.46 -16.58
C ASN A 3 3.79 -10.87 -15.45
N ILE A 4 4.22 -11.07 -14.20
CA ILE A 4 3.50 -10.65 -13.00
C ILE A 4 4.19 -9.43 -12.40
N ALA A 5 3.43 -8.37 -12.14
CA ALA A 5 3.86 -7.21 -11.36
C ALA A 5 3.20 -7.22 -9.97
N VAL A 6 3.98 -6.88 -8.96
CA VAL A 6 3.52 -6.56 -7.59
C VAL A 6 3.85 -5.10 -7.33
N VAL A 7 2.85 -4.30 -7.02
CA VAL A 7 2.97 -2.83 -7.04
C VAL A 7 2.38 -2.25 -5.76
N ASP A 8 3.10 -1.36 -5.06
CA ASP A 8 2.47 -0.57 -4.01
C ASP A 8 1.54 0.50 -4.61
N PHE A 9 0.58 0.98 -3.83
CA PHE A 9 -0.37 1.98 -4.29
C PHE A 9 0.10 3.40 -4.00
N ASP A 10 0.14 3.78 -2.73
CA ASP A 10 0.49 5.13 -2.30
C ASP A 10 1.93 5.46 -2.69
N ARG A 11 2.13 6.69 -3.19
CA ARG A 11 3.42 7.21 -3.72
C ARG A 11 4.08 6.39 -4.84
N THR A 12 3.42 5.35 -5.34
CA THR A 12 3.90 4.47 -6.40
C THR A 12 2.97 4.57 -7.63
N ILE A 13 1.79 3.95 -7.58
CA ILE A 13 0.72 4.14 -8.58
C ILE A 13 0.09 5.52 -8.43
N LEU A 14 -0.12 5.95 -7.18
CA LEU A 14 -0.68 7.25 -6.84
C LEU A 14 0.46 8.16 -6.40
N ASN A 15 0.60 9.37 -6.95
CA ASN A 15 1.70 10.27 -6.56
C ASN A 15 1.56 10.88 -5.14
N VAL A 16 0.47 10.54 -4.44
CA VAL A 16 0.15 11.02 -3.10
C VAL A 16 -0.11 9.84 -2.16
N ASP A 17 0.00 10.10 -0.85
CA ASP A 17 -0.39 9.17 0.21
C ASP A 17 -1.87 9.39 0.53
N SER A 18 -2.73 8.49 0.05
CA SER A 18 -4.18 8.65 0.05
C SER A 18 -4.76 8.76 1.45
N LEU A 19 -4.38 7.85 2.36
CA LEU A 19 -4.86 7.85 3.73
C LEU A 19 -4.36 9.06 4.52
N LYS A 20 -3.10 9.48 4.32
CA LYS A 20 -2.58 10.71 4.95
C LYS A 20 -3.32 11.94 4.42
N TYR A 21 -3.62 11.98 3.12
CA TYR A 21 -4.35 13.09 2.52
C TYR A 21 -5.75 13.24 3.13
N ILE A 22 -6.51 12.14 3.23
CA ILE A 22 -7.84 12.14 3.85
C ILE A 22 -7.76 12.50 5.35
N LEU A 23 -6.79 11.92 6.08
CA LEU A 23 -6.54 12.23 7.50
C LEU A 23 -6.43 13.75 7.74
N ILE A 24 -5.65 14.44 6.90
CA ILE A 24 -5.42 15.88 7.03
C ILE A 24 -6.65 16.67 6.59
N LYS A 25 -7.23 16.36 5.43
CA LYS A 25 -8.34 17.14 4.86
C LYS A 25 -9.62 17.07 5.68
N GLU A 26 -9.97 15.90 6.20
CA GLU A 26 -11.13 15.72 7.07
C GLU A 26 -10.80 15.96 8.55
N LYS A 27 -9.58 16.41 8.87
CA LYS A 27 -9.09 16.65 10.23
C LYS A 27 -9.28 15.44 11.17
N LEU A 28 -9.20 14.23 10.64
CA LEU A 28 -9.38 12.99 11.40
C LEU A 28 -8.30 12.79 12.47
N TYR A 29 -7.16 13.46 12.34
CA TYR A 29 -6.10 13.49 13.35
C TYR A 29 -6.54 14.10 14.70
N LEU A 30 -7.68 14.80 14.73
CA LEU A 30 -8.29 15.31 15.96
C LEU A 30 -9.13 14.26 16.71
N ASP A 31 -9.37 13.08 16.11
CA ASP A 31 -10.03 11.98 16.80
C ASP A 31 -9.16 11.54 18.00
N PRO A 32 -9.70 11.53 19.25
CA PRO A 32 -8.89 11.28 20.44
C PRO A 32 -8.16 9.93 20.43
N MET A 33 -8.83 8.88 19.95
CA MET A 33 -8.21 7.55 19.84
C MET A 33 -7.12 7.51 18.78
N LEU A 34 -7.37 8.10 17.61
CA LEU A 34 -6.38 8.15 16.55
C LEU A 34 -5.15 8.97 16.96
N PHE A 35 -5.36 10.11 17.63
CA PHE A 35 -4.30 10.92 18.19
C PHE A 35 -3.47 10.13 19.22
N ALA A 36 -4.14 9.47 20.18
CA ALA A 36 -3.47 8.66 21.19
C ALA A 36 -2.64 7.53 20.58
N PHE A 37 -3.17 6.80 19.59
CA PHE A 37 -2.42 5.77 18.89
C PHE A 37 -1.26 6.35 18.07
N GLY A 38 -1.43 7.54 17.48
CA GLY A 38 -0.37 8.25 16.76
C GLY A 38 0.78 8.65 17.69
N ALA A 39 0.48 9.25 18.84
CA ALA A 39 1.45 9.60 19.87
C ALA A 39 2.17 8.34 20.42
N LEU A 40 1.42 7.27 20.67
CA LEU A 40 2.00 5.99 21.12
C LEU A 40 2.92 5.38 20.05
N LEU A 41 2.55 5.46 18.77
CA LEU A 41 3.40 4.98 17.68
C LEU A 41 4.69 5.80 17.58
N PHE A 42 4.58 7.14 17.65
CA PHE A 42 5.73 8.04 17.68
C PHE A 42 6.66 7.70 18.85
N GLY A 43 6.14 7.53 20.05
CA GLY A 43 6.93 7.12 21.21
C GLY A 43 7.63 5.77 20.99
N ASN A 44 6.93 4.77 20.45
CA ASN A 44 7.55 3.47 20.18
C ASN A 44 8.72 3.57 19.18
N ILE A 45 8.61 4.45 18.17
CA ILE A 45 9.69 4.71 17.21
C ILE A 45 10.83 5.48 17.88
N ALA A 46 10.53 6.58 18.58
CA ALA A 46 11.51 7.44 19.22
C ALA A 46 12.36 6.70 20.28
N PHE A 47 11.75 5.74 20.99
CA PHE A 47 12.43 4.93 21.99
C PHE A 47 12.93 3.57 21.45
N ASN A 48 13.07 3.43 20.12
CA ASN A 48 13.59 2.23 19.46
C ASN A 48 12.97 0.91 19.99
N ARG A 49 11.66 0.92 20.26
CA ARG A 49 10.95 -0.28 20.72
C ARG A 49 10.90 -1.31 19.60
N THR A 50 10.69 -2.58 19.96
CA THR A 50 10.70 -3.70 19.01
C THR A 50 9.72 -3.47 17.85
N LYS A 51 10.07 -3.96 16.65
CA LYS A 51 9.21 -3.88 15.45
C LYS A 51 7.82 -4.46 15.71
N GLN A 52 7.72 -5.48 16.57
CA GLN A 52 6.44 -6.08 16.97
C GLN A 52 5.55 -5.08 17.74
N LYS A 53 6.10 -4.33 18.69
CA LYS A 53 5.35 -3.28 19.41
C LYS A 53 4.92 -2.16 18.46
N GLN A 54 5.81 -1.73 17.56
CA GLN A 54 5.49 -0.73 16.55
C GLN A 54 4.36 -1.22 15.62
N LEU A 55 4.41 -2.48 15.18
CA LEU A 55 3.39 -3.08 14.32
C LEU A 55 2.04 -3.16 15.02
N PHE A 56 2.01 -3.57 16.28
CA PHE A 56 0.78 -3.62 17.07
C PHE A 56 0.08 -2.26 17.14
N VAL A 57 0.82 -1.21 17.50
CA VAL A 57 0.24 0.15 17.58
C VAL A 57 -0.12 0.69 16.20
N ARG A 58 0.66 0.36 15.17
CA ARG A 58 0.32 0.69 13.77
C ARG A 58 -0.99 0.04 13.34
N ASN A 59 -1.26 -1.20 13.74
CA ASN A 59 -2.54 -1.87 13.48
C ASN A 59 -3.69 -1.13 14.16
N LEU A 60 -3.55 -0.73 15.42
CA LEU A 60 -4.56 0.06 16.14
C LEU A 60 -4.83 1.40 15.44
N PHE A 61 -3.77 2.13 15.08
CA PHE A 61 -3.87 3.39 14.36
C PHE A 61 -4.57 3.23 13.01
N LYS A 62 -4.12 2.28 12.18
CA LYS A 62 -4.69 2.02 10.84
C LYS A 62 -6.14 1.56 10.94
N LYS A 63 -6.46 0.64 11.85
CA LYS A 63 -7.84 0.20 12.10
C LYS A 63 -8.75 1.37 12.44
N ARG A 64 -8.31 2.25 13.37
CA ARG A 64 -9.10 3.44 13.75
C ARG A 64 -9.27 4.40 12.57
N LEU A 65 -8.21 4.66 11.82
CA LEU A 65 -8.27 5.55 10.66
C LEU A 65 -9.25 5.04 9.60
N LEU A 66 -9.17 3.76 9.26
CA LEU A 66 -10.07 3.15 8.27
C LEU A 66 -11.53 3.16 8.73
N LEU A 67 -11.79 2.93 10.02
CA LEU A 67 -13.12 3.08 10.60
C LEU A 67 -13.67 4.50 10.46
N LEU A 68 -12.84 5.53 10.62
CA LEU A 68 -13.26 6.92 10.44
C LEU A 68 -13.51 7.24 8.96
N ILE A 69 -12.64 6.76 8.06
CA ILE A 69 -12.80 6.96 6.61
C ILE A 69 -14.09 6.29 6.11
N ASN A 70 -14.39 5.08 6.57
CA ASN A 70 -15.61 4.36 6.20
C ASN A 70 -16.90 5.01 6.74
N ARG A 71 -16.78 5.95 7.69
CA ARG A 71 -17.91 6.74 8.20
C ARG A 71 -18.10 8.06 7.44
N LEU A 72 -17.21 8.38 6.49
CA LEU A 72 -17.40 9.55 5.64
C LEU A 72 -18.65 9.36 4.78
N ASP A 73 -19.35 10.46 4.53
CA ASP A 73 -20.45 10.47 3.58
C ASP A 73 -19.98 9.97 2.20
N LYS A 74 -20.81 9.17 1.53
CA LYS A 74 -20.46 8.57 0.24
C LYS A 74 -20.03 9.62 -0.79
N ARG A 75 -20.69 10.78 -0.84
CA ARG A 75 -20.33 11.84 -1.80
C ARG A 75 -18.95 12.43 -1.50
N LYS A 76 -18.51 12.46 -0.24
CA LYS A 76 -17.14 12.85 0.11
C LYS A 76 -16.14 11.80 -0.33
N PHE A 77 -16.44 10.52 -0.09
CA PHE A 77 -15.59 9.42 -0.53
C PHE A 77 -15.40 9.44 -2.07
N ASP A 78 -16.49 9.63 -2.82
CA ASP A 78 -16.46 9.72 -4.28
C ASP A 78 -15.60 10.92 -4.76
N LYS A 79 -15.66 12.07 -4.06
CA LYS A 79 -14.77 13.22 -4.35
C LYS A 79 -13.29 12.88 -4.16
N TYR A 80 -12.95 12.06 -3.16
CA TYR A 80 -11.56 11.61 -2.97
C TYR A 80 -11.12 10.66 -4.08
N VAL A 81 -11.99 9.73 -4.50
CA VAL A 81 -11.72 8.85 -5.64
C VAL A 81 -11.39 9.69 -6.88
N GLU A 82 -12.24 10.66 -7.23
CA GLU A 82 -12.00 11.53 -8.40
C GLU A 82 -10.75 12.40 -8.24
N TYR A 83 -10.50 12.92 -7.04
CA TYR A 83 -9.25 13.63 -6.77
C TYR A 83 -8.03 12.73 -7.02
N PHE A 84 -8.02 11.49 -6.52
CA PHE A 84 -6.87 10.59 -6.66
C PHE A 84 -6.67 10.07 -8.08
N LYS A 85 -7.74 9.89 -8.86
CA LYS A 85 -7.63 9.57 -10.30
C LYS A 85 -6.78 10.61 -11.05
N ASN A 86 -6.92 11.89 -10.70
CA ASN A 86 -6.13 12.98 -11.29
C ASN A 86 -4.66 13.03 -10.80
N HIS A 87 -4.27 12.17 -9.86
CA HIS A 87 -2.92 12.11 -9.28
C HIS A 87 -2.21 10.80 -9.59
N LEU A 88 -2.75 10.00 -10.50
CA LEU A 88 -2.15 8.75 -10.92
C LEU A 88 -0.84 8.97 -11.66
N ASN A 89 0.06 8.01 -11.51
CA ASN A 89 1.32 7.93 -12.24
C ASN A 89 1.09 7.25 -13.59
N HIS A 90 0.65 8.04 -14.58
CA HIS A 90 0.29 7.51 -15.90
C HIS A 90 1.44 6.82 -16.63
N ASP A 91 2.69 7.24 -16.40
CA ASP A 91 3.87 6.57 -16.98
C ASP A 91 4.03 5.16 -16.42
N LEU A 92 3.92 4.99 -15.09
CA LEU A 92 3.95 3.67 -14.47
C LEU A 92 2.76 2.81 -14.92
N LEU A 93 1.55 3.36 -14.96
CA LEU A 93 0.36 2.64 -15.43
C LEU A 93 0.54 2.14 -16.87
N ARG A 94 1.14 2.95 -17.74
CA ARG A 94 1.49 2.56 -19.11
C ARG A 94 2.49 1.41 -19.14
N ILE A 95 3.59 1.52 -18.38
CA ILE A 95 4.58 0.43 -18.24
C ILE A 95 3.90 -0.87 -17.77
N LEU A 96 3.03 -0.77 -16.76
CA LEU A 96 2.33 -1.92 -16.20
C LEU A 96 1.42 -2.60 -17.24
N ASN A 97 0.59 -1.83 -17.95
CA ASN A 97 -0.32 -2.36 -18.97
C ASN A 97 0.42 -2.92 -20.20
N GLU A 98 1.53 -2.32 -20.62
CA GLU A 98 2.28 -2.75 -21.80
C GLU A 98 3.09 -4.03 -21.55
N ASN A 99 3.60 -4.24 -20.33
CA ASN A 99 4.62 -5.27 -20.06
C ASN A 99 4.15 -6.43 -19.17
N TYR A 100 3.04 -6.27 -18.45
CA TYR A 100 2.57 -7.24 -17.46
C TYR A 100 1.15 -7.69 -17.76
N SER A 101 0.95 -9.01 -17.76
CA SER A 101 -0.37 -9.61 -18.00
C SER A 101 -1.18 -9.80 -16.72
N LYS A 102 -0.55 -9.67 -15.55
CA LYS A 102 -1.20 -9.70 -14.24
C LYS A 102 -0.54 -8.74 -13.27
N ILE A 103 -1.36 -7.92 -12.60
CA ILE A 103 -0.88 -6.90 -11.67
C ILE A 103 -1.53 -7.13 -10.30
N PHE A 104 -0.71 -7.29 -9.26
CA PHE A 104 -1.16 -7.31 -7.88
C PHE A 104 -0.83 -5.98 -7.23
N ILE A 105 -1.85 -5.24 -6.80
CA ILE A 105 -1.66 -4.03 -6.00
C ILE A 105 -1.64 -4.43 -4.54
N VAL A 106 -0.51 -4.24 -3.86
CA VAL A 106 -0.30 -4.68 -2.47
C VAL A 106 -0.02 -3.48 -1.59
N SER A 107 -1.00 -3.05 -0.79
CA SER A 107 -0.91 -1.76 -0.08
C SER A 107 -1.55 -1.71 1.29
N ALA A 108 -1.02 -0.86 2.16
CA ALA A 108 -1.58 -0.51 3.47
C ALA A 108 -2.76 0.48 3.40
N SER A 109 -3.22 0.80 2.18
CA SER A 109 -4.41 1.60 1.93
C SER A 109 -5.70 0.77 1.93
N GLU A 110 -6.84 1.43 1.78
CA GLU A 110 -8.15 0.78 1.81
C GLU A 110 -8.48 0.18 0.43
N ALA A 111 -8.90 -1.09 0.40
CA ALA A 111 -9.09 -1.83 -0.84
C ALA A 111 -10.13 -1.20 -1.77
N THR A 112 -11.28 -0.79 -1.24
CA THR A 112 -12.37 -0.19 -2.04
C THR A 112 -11.95 1.14 -2.68
N LEU A 113 -11.15 1.94 -1.97
CA LEU A 113 -10.55 3.17 -2.48
C LEU A 113 -9.62 2.86 -3.65
N ILE A 114 -8.71 1.90 -3.48
CA ILE A 114 -7.76 1.49 -4.53
C ILE A 114 -8.53 1.03 -5.77
N GLU A 115 -9.46 0.08 -5.61
CA GLU A 115 -10.28 -0.46 -6.70
C GLU A 115 -10.99 0.66 -7.48
N ASN A 116 -11.64 1.60 -6.79
CA ASN A 116 -12.35 2.69 -7.43
C ASN A 116 -11.42 3.70 -8.14
N VAL A 117 -10.20 3.88 -7.64
CA VAL A 117 -9.21 4.79 -8.25
C VAL A 117 -8.60 4.17 -9.51
N VAL A 118 -8.31 2.87 -9.52
CA VAL A 118 -7.56 2.23 -10.63
C VAL A 118 -8.41 1.49 -11.67
N SER A 119 -9.71 1.25 -11.40
CA SER A 119 -10.58 0.37 -12.20
C SER A 119 -10.67 0.67 -13.70
N LEU A 120 -10.46 1.93 -14.10
CA LEU A 120 -10.51 2.35 -15.51
C LEU A 120 -9.12 2.49 -16.16
N GLN A 121 -8.05 2.21 -15.41
CA GLN A 121 -6.68 2.52 -15.81
C GLN A 121 -5.80 1.28 -15.94
N LEU A 122 -6.20 0.16 -15.34
CA LEU A 122 -5.50 -1.12 -15.42
C LEU A 122 -6.43 -2.19 -15.99
N ASN A 123 -5.94 -2.92 -16.98
CA ASN A 123 -6.74 -3.94 -17.68
C ASN A 123 -6.97 -5.20 -16.82
N THR A 124 -5.93 -5.66 -16.13
CA THR A 124 -5.97 -6.89 -15.32
C THR A 124 -5.25 -6.65 -14.01
N PHE A 125 -6.02 -6.47 -12.93
CA PHE A 125 -5.45 -6.27 -11.59
C PHE A 125 -6.22 -6.99 -10.49
N ALA A 126 -5.53 -7.28 -9.39
CA ALA A 126 -6.11 -7.73 -8.15
C ALA A 126 -5.57 -6.88 -6.98
N VAL A 127 -6.43 -6.54 -6.03
CA VAL A 127 -6.07 -5.70 -4.87
C VAL A 127 -5.90 -6.56 -3.62
N ILE A 128 -4.74 -6.42 -2.97
CA ILE A 128 -4.37 -7.05 -1.71
C ILE A 128 -4.06 -5.92 -0.72
N ALA A 129 -5.11 -5.43 -0.08
CA ALA A 129 -5.02 -4.25 0.77
C ALA A 129 -5.89 -4.38 2.02
N ASN A 130 -5.87 -3.34 2.87
CA ASN A 130 -6.69 -3.35 4.07
C ASN A 130 -8.17 -3.34 3.70
N ASN A 131 -8.94 -4.27 4.28
CA ASN A 131 -10.37 -4.41 4.00
C ASN A 131 -11.20 -4.29 5.28
N MET A 132 -12.29 -3.52 5.20
CA MET A 132 -13.24 -3.30 6.30
C MET A 132 -14.11 -4.51 6.64
N LYS A 133 -14.20 -5.52 5.77
CA LYS A 133 -14.98 -6.74 6.00
C LYS A 133 -14.40 -7.66 7.09
N HIS A 134 -13.12 -7.51 7.45
CA HIS A 134 -12.42 -8.41 8.36
C HIS A 134 -11.72 -7.66 9.52
N LEU A 135 -12.47 -6.81 10.23
CA LEU A 135 -11.91 -5.96 11.28
C LEU A 135 -11.63 -6.67 12.61
N GLU A 136 -12.23 -7.83 12.86
CA GLU A 136 -12.08 -8.57 14.12
C GLU A 136 -10.62 -9.00 14.33
N ASN A 137 -9.95 -9.45 13.25
CA ASN A 137 -8.52 -9.82 13.24
C ASN A 137 -7.72 -8.89 12.30
N PHE A 138 -7.85 -7.58 12.49
CA PHE A 138 -7.20 -6.60 11.61
C PHE A 138 -5.66 -6.66 11.71
N GLU A 139 -5.02 -7.00 10.59
CA GLU A 139 -3.59 -6.91 10.38
C GLU A 139 -3.34 -5.96 9.20
N THR A 140 -2.59 -4.87 9.43
CA THR A 140 -2.31 -3.94 8.33
C THR A 140 -1.37 -4.57 7.30
N CYS A 141 -1.65 -4.33 6.01
CA CYS A 141 -0.83 -4.77 4.87
C CYS A 141 0.46 -3.93 4.76
N TRP A 142 1.40 -4.11 5.69
CA TRP A 142 2.66 -3.38 5.77
C TRP A 142 3.84 -4.30 6.11
N GLY A 143 5.00 -4.05 5.50
CA GLY A 143 6.22 -4.84 5.75
C GLY A 143 6.00 -6.32 5.46
N ILE A 144 6.32 -7.19 6.43
CA ILE A 144 6.20 -8.65 6.26
C ILE A 144 4.75 -9.10 6.00
N ASN A 145 3.74 -8.36 6.45
CA ASN A 145 2.34 -8.71 6.21
C ASN A 145 1.97 -8.56 4.73
N LYS A 146 2.64 -7.68 3.97
CA LYS A 146 2.44 -7.61 2.50
C LYS A 146 2.78 -8.95 1.85
N VAL A 147 3.90 -9.58 2.25
CA VAL A 147 4.31 -10.91 1.76
C VAL A 147 3.30 -11.98 2.17
N LYS A 148 2.91 -12.02 3.45
CA LYS A 148 1.94 -12.99 3.98
C LYS A 148 0.63 -12.94 3.20
N PHE A 149 0.09 -11.74 2.99
CA PHE A 149 -1.17 -11.56 2.24
C PHE A 149 -1.03 -11.88 0.76
N LEU A 150 0.10 -11.51 0.16
CA LEU A 150 0.42 -11.83 -1.22
C LEU A 150 0.41 -13.35 -1.45
N GLN A 151 1.14 -14.10 -0.62
CA GLN A 151 1.19 -15.56 -0.69
C GLN A 151 -0.18 -16.20 -0.47
N HIS A 152 -0.95 -15.71 0.51
CA HIS A 152 -2.28 -16.25 0.79
C HIS A 152 -3.28 -16.00 -0.34
N LYS A 153 -3.21 -14.83 -1.00
CA LYS A 153 -4.19 -14.45 -2.04
C LYS A 153 -3.83 -14.92 -3.44
N ALA A 154 -2.55 -14.97 -3.78
CA ALA A 154 -2.09 -15.39 -5.09
C ALA A 154 -1.71 -16.88 -5.14
N GLY A 155 -1.51 -17.53 -3.99
CA GLY A 155 -1.18 -18.96 -3.91
C GLY A 155 0.05 -19.32 -4.75
N ASP A 156 -0.06 -20.42 -5.49
CA ASP A 156 1.01 -20.93 -6.35
C ASP A 156 1.31 -20.04 -7.57
N GLU A 157 0.45 -19.07 -7.92
CA GLU A 157 0.67 -18.21 -9.09
C GLU A 157 1.89 -17.28 -8.91
N ILE A 158 2.21 -16.92 -7.67
CA ILE A 158 3.38 -16.09 -7.33
C ILE A 158 4.63 -16.91 -7.06
N SER A 159 4.52 -18.25 -7.02
CA SER A 159 5.67 -19.15 -6.84
C SER A 159 6.68 -19.09 -8.01
N LEU A 160 6.35 -18.39 -9.11
CA LEU A 160 7.01 -18.52 -10.41
C LEU A 160 7.84 -17.31 -10.89
N ALA A 161 8.04 -16.28 -10.06
CA ALA A 161 8.71 -15.00 -10.36
C ALA A 161 7.76 -13.83 -10.69
N PHE A 162 8.03 -12.69 -10.07
CA PHE A 162 7.32 -11.43 -10.26
C PHE A 162 8.27 -10.26 -10.11
N ASP A 163 7.93 -9.12 -10.70
CA ASP A 163 8.66 -7.87 -10.51
C ASP A 163 7.95 -6.96 -9.51
N VAL A 164 8.72 -6.23 -8.69
CA VAL A 164 8.18 -5.32 -7.68
C VAL A 164 8.36 -3.86 -8.08
N PHE A 165 7.34 -3.05 -7.85
CA PHE A 165 7.38 -1.60 -7.97
C PHE A 165 6.93 -0.97 -6.64
N THR A 166 7.79 -0.13 -6.03
CA THR A 166 7.52 0.48 -4.73
C THR A 166 8.23 1.82 -4.61
N ASP A 167 7.74 2.72 -3.76
CA ASP A 167 8.39 3.98 -3.40
C ASP A 167 9.34 3.84 -2.20
N SER A 168 9.33 2.69 -1.52
CA SER A 168 9.99 2.54 -0.22
C SER A 168 10.83 1.28 -0.11
N LEU A 169 12.03 1.44 0.43
CA LEU A 169 12.89 0.32 0.83
C LEU A 169 12.34 -0.45 2.05
N ASP A 170 11.32 0.08 2.75
CA ASP A 170 10.62 -0.65 3.81
C ASP A 170 9.90 -1.90 3.27
N ASP A 171 9.63 -1.95 1.96
CA ASP A 171 9.12 -3.13 1.26
C ASP A 171 10.21 -4.17 0.96
N ARG A 172 11.38 -4.08 1.64
CA ARG A 172 12.49 -5.03 1.54
C ARG A 172 12.06 -6.50 1.49
N PRO A 173 11.12 -7.00 2.32
CA PRO A 173 10.67 -8.39 2.21
C PRO A 173 10.11 -8.75 0.82
N LEU A 174 9.31 -7.87 0.20
CA LEU A 174 8.82 -8.08 -1.17
C LEU A 174 9.94 -7.94 -2.20
N ILE A 175 10.79 -6.92 -2.05
CA ILE A 175 11.93 -6.68 -2.95
C ILE A 175 12.83 -7.92 -3.00
N MET A 176 13.16 -8.51 -1.85
CA MET A 176 14.04 -9.67 -1.75
C MET A 176 13.45 -10.94 -2.39
N MET A 177 12.12 -11.06 -2.46
CA MET A 177 11.44 -12.23 -3.05
C MET A 177 11.18 -12.10 -4.54
N SER A 178 11.18 -10.87 -5.07
CA SER A 178 10.93 -10.61 -6.50
C SER A 178 12.09 -11.06 -7.39
N ASN A 179 11.89 -11.07 -8.71
CA ASN A 179 12.93 -11.27 -9.71
C ASN A 179 13.69 -9.96 -9.99
N ARG A 180 12.95 -8.91 -10.37
CA ARG A 180 13.46 -7.53 -10.41
C ARG A 180 12.67 -6.64 -9.47
N ALA A 181 13.29 -5.56 -9.02
CA ALA A 181 12.65 -4.58 -8.16
C ALA A 181 12.94 -3.18 -8.67
N PHE A 182 11.93 -2.33 -8.66
CA PHE A 182 12.00 -0.98 -9.18
C PHE A 182 11.55 0.01 -8.10
N LEU A 183 12.40 0.99 -7.82
CA LEU A 183 12.07 2.13 -6.99
C LEU A 183 11.35 3.17 -7.84
N VAL A 184 10.17 3.58 -7.39
CA VAL A 184 9.34 4.59 -8.04
C VAL A 184 9.43 5.88 -7.24
N ASN A 185 9.80 6.97 -7.90
CA ASN A 185 9.80 8.31 -7.31
C ASN A 185 9.13 9.28 -8.28
N LYS A 186 7.87 9.63 -7.98
CA LYS A 186 6.99 10.33 -8.91
C LYS A 186 6.95 9.56 -10.24
N THR A 187 7.32 10.19 -11.35
CA THR A 187 7.33 9.57 -12.68
C THR A 187 8.59 8.76 -12.98
N LYS A 188 9.63 8.81 -12.14
CA LYS A 188 10.87 8.07 -12.37
C LYS A 188 10.76 6.66 -11.82
N VAL A 189 11.13 5.68 -12.64
CA VAL A 189 11.24 4.26 -12.28
C VAL A 189 12.69 3.85 -12.45
N GLN A 190 13.32 3.36 -11.38
CA GLN A 190 14.73 2.94 -11.37
C GLN A 190 14.85 1.52 -10.83
N GLU A 191 15.58 0.64 -11.53
CA GLU A 191 15.86 -0.70 -11.03
C GLU A 191 16.78 -0.67 -9.81
N ILE A 192 16.47 -1.49 -8.81
CA ILE A 192 17.20 -1.62 -7.56
C ILE A 192 18.16 -2.81 -7.66
N ASP A 193 19.44 -2.58 -7.42
CA ASP A 193 20.38 -3.68 -7.21
C ASP A 193 20.16 -4.30 -5.82
N LYS A 194 19.57 -5.50 -5.79
CA LYS A 194 19.24 -6.23 -4.57
C LYS A 194 20.46 -6.62 -3.74
N ASN A 195 21.66 -6.67 -4.32
CA ASN A 195 22.87 -6.97 -3.56
C ASN A 195 23.21 -5.86 -2.57
N THR A 196 22.87 -4.61 -2.89
CA THR A 196 23.08 -3.46 -2.01
C THR A 196 22.17 -3.48 -0.76
N LEU A 197 21.05 -4.21 -0.83
CA LEU A 197 20.09 -4.33 0.28
C LEU A 197 20.45 -5.42 1.29
N LYS A 198 21.45 -6.26 1.04
CA LYS A 198 21.87 -7.32 1.99
C LYS A 198 22.69 -6.79 3.17
N CYS A 199 23.20 -5.55 3.09
CA CYS A 199 24.13 -4.96 4.06
C CYS A 199 23.47 -4.20 5.23
N PHE A 200 22.13 -4.20 5.32
CA PHE A 200 21.36 -3.47 6.35
C PHE A 200 20.47 -4.40 7.18
#